data_AF-A0A4Q0Q4A2-F1
#
_entry.id   AF-A0A4Q0Q4A2-F1
#
_cell.length_a   1.000
_cell.length_b   1.000
_cell.length_c   1.000
_cell.angle_alpha   90.00
_cell.angle_beta   90.00
_cell.angle_gamma   90.00
#
_symmetry.space_group_name_H-M   'P 1'
#
loop_
_entity.id
_entity.type
_entity.pdbx_description
1 polymer ?
#
loop_
_entity_poly.entity_id
_entity_poly.type
_entity_poly.pdbx_seq_one_letter_code
_entity_poly.pdbx_strand_id
1 'polypeptide(L)'
;IKICCGGIIGMGERVEDRLGMLVLLTNLPSHPESVPINLWNTIEGVPVEDTAELPDPIALVRLVATARIMMPRSVVRLSAGRQYMTDELQALCFLAGANSIFIGAVLLTTNNPKTDHDANLLDRLGIKSDLAEVKRLNRSSPTSA
;
A
#
# COMPACT_ATOMS: atom_id res chain seq x y z
N ILE A 1 9.82 21.17 2.49
CA ILE A 1 8.59 20.37 2.76
C ILE A 1 8.63 19.18 1.81
N LYS A 2 8.31 17.95 2.27
CA LYS A 2 8.17 16.77 1.41
C LYS A 2 6.69 16.55 1.11
N ILE A 3 6.35 16.28 -0.14
CA ILE A 3 4.98 16.11 -0.63
C ILE A 3 4.59 14.62 -0.56
N CYS A 4 3.46 14.35 0.08
CA CYS A 4 2.82 13.04 0.09
C CYS A 4 1.42 13.18 -0.48
N CYS A 5 1.20 12.70 -1.71
CA CYS A 5 -0.06 12.86 -2.43
C CYS A 5 -0.35 11.63 -3.30
N GLY A 6 -1.58 11.14 -3.23
CA GLY A 6 -2.00 9.89 -3.87
C GLY A 6 -3.53 9.78 -3.86
N GLY A 7 -4.07 8.58 -3.84
CA GLY A 7 -5.52 8.39 -3.94
C GLY A 7 -6.08 7.14 -3.29
N ILE A 8 -7.40 7.01 -3.43
CA ILE A 8 -8.22 5.91 -2.94
C ILE A 8 -8.84 5.24 -4.17
N ILE A 9 -8.75 3.91 -4.23
CA ILE A 9 -9.21 3.09 -5.35
C ILE A 9 -10.39 2.25 -4.90
N GLY A 10 -11.46 2.23 -5.68
CA GLY A 10 -12.68 1.47 -5.41
C GLY A 10 -13.82 2.28 -4.80
N MET A 11 -13.85 3.58 -5.04
CA MET A 11 -14.94 4.50 -4.66
C MET A 11 -16.04 4.60 -5.74
N GLY A 12 -15.93 3.82 -6.82
CA GLY A 12 -16.82 3.92 -7.99
C GLY A 12 -16.20 4.71 -9.15
N GLU A 13 -14.93 5.10 -9.03
CA GLU A 13 -14.19 5.75 -10.10
C GLU A 13 -13.91 4.80 -11.27
N ARG A 14 -13.89 5.35 -12.48
CA ARG A 14 -13.54 4.61 -13.69
C ARG A 14 -12.03 4.41 -13.77
N VAL A 15 -11.60 3.48 -14.64
CA VAL A 15 -10.17 3.29 -14.92
C VAL A 15 -9.52 4.59 -15.42
N GLU A 16 -10.24 5.37 -16.24
CA GLU A 16 -9.77 6.66 -16.74
C GLU A 16 -9.49 7.66 -15.60
N ASP A 17 -10.28 7.66 -14.54
CA ASP A 17 -10.10 8.54 -13.38
C ASP A 17 -8.84 8.18 -12.59
N ARG A 18 -8.57 6.87 -12.42
CA ARG A 18 -7.35 6.37 -11.78
C ARG A 18 -6.10 6.77 -12.56
N LEU A 19 -6.16 6.67 -13.88
CA LEU A 19 -5.07 7.09 -14.77
C LEU A 19 -4.94 8.61 -14.77
N GLY A 20 -6.05 9.35 -14.77
CA GLY A 20 -6.08 10.80 -14.67
C GLY A 20 -5.39 11.30 -13.40
N MET A 21 -5.62 10.64 -12.25
CA MET A 21 -4.88 10.90 -11.02
C MET A 21 -3.37 10.71 -11.20
N LEU A 22 -2.92 9.58 -11.74
CA LEU A 22 -1.48 9.35 -11.95
C LEU A 22 -0.86 10.37 -12.90
N VAL A 23 -1.52 10.68 -14.01
CA VAL A 23 -1.09 11.71 -14.96
C VAL A 23 -0.99 13.07 -14.28
N LEU A 24 -1.94 13.43 -13.41
CA LEU A 24 -1.89 14.68 -12.66
C LEU A 24 -0.66 14.72 -11.75
N LEU A 25 -0.40 13.66 -10.98
CA LEU A 25 0.74 13.61 -10.06
C LEU A 25 2.09 13.65 -10.78
N THR A 26 2.20 12.98 -11.93
CA THR A 26 3.41 12.96 -12.75
C THR A 26 3.70 14.33 -13.39
N ASN A 27 2.69 15.15 -13.66
CA ASN A 27 2.85 16.47 -14.26
C ASN A 27 3.04 17.63 -13.26
N LEU A 28 3.15 17.34 -11.96
CA LEU A 28 3.53 18.36 -10.97
C LEU A 28 4.96 18.88 -11.25
N PRO A 29 5.33 20.10 -10.80
CA PRO A 29 6.68 20.65 -11.01
C PRO A 29 7.80 19.72 -10.52
N SER A 30 7.50 18.92 -9.49
CA SER A 30 8.29 17.78 -9.05
C SER A 30 7.35 16.63 -8.68
N HIS A 31 7.70 15.40 -9.02
CA HIS A 31 6.96 14.23 -8.55
C HIS A 31 6.86 14.23 -7.01
N PRO A 32 5.72 13.80 -6.43
CA PRO A 32 5.61 13.64 -4.98
C PRO A 32 6.68 12.68 -4.45
N GLU A 33 7.28 12.98 -3.30
CA GLU A 33 8.24 12.07 -2.66
C GLU A 33 7.56 10.77 -2.23
N SER A 34 6.27 10.82 -1.89
CA SER A 34 5.46 9.65 -1.54
C SER A 34 4.09 9.69 -2.23
N VAL A 35 3.74 8.59 -2.87
CA VAL A 35 2.46 8.37 -3.58
C VAL A 35 1.72 7.22 -2.90
N PRO A 36 0.84 7.49 -1.93
CA PRO A 36 0.02 6.47 -1.31
C PRO A 36 -1.10 5.99 -2.26
N ILE A 37 -1.20 4.68 -2.41
CA ILE A 37 -2.34 4.01 -3.05
C ILE A 37 -3.11 3.29 -1.95
N ASN A 38 -4.32 3.77 -1.69
CA ASN A 38 -5.24 3.21 -0.71
C ASN A 38 -6.34 2.44 -1.43
N LEU A 39 -6.76 1.31 -0.87
CA LEU A 39 -8.05 0.73 -1.25
C LEU A 39 -9.15 1.36 -0.40
N TRP A 40 -10.29 1.61 -1.05
CA TRP A 40 -11.51 1.93 -0.36
C TRP A 40 -11.86 0.82 0.64
N ASN A 41 -12.33 1.23 1.80
CA ASN A 41 -12.91 0.35 2.81
C ASN A 41 -14.32 0.84 3.10
N THR A 42 -15.28 -0.08 3.16
CA THR A 42 -16.66 0.25 3.48
C THR A 42 -16.76 0.92 4.84
N ILE A 43 -17.45 2.06 4.87
CA ILE A 43 -17.79 2.81 6.07
C ILE A 43 -19.30 3.05 5.99
N GLU A 44 -20.03 2.48 6.93
CA GLU A 44 -21.49 2.57 6.99
C GLU A 44 -21.97 4.03 7.02
N GLY A 45 -22.92 4.35 6.15
CA GLY A 45 -23.57 5.66 6.13
C GLY A 45 -22.80 6.76 5.38
N VAL A 46 -21.78 6.39 4.60
CA VAL A 46 -21.07 7.33 3.72
C VAL A 46 -21.64 7.24 2.29
N PRO A 47 -21.97 8.37 1.63
CA PRO A 47 -22.63 8.37 0.32
C PRO A 47 -21.92 7.58 -0.79
N VAL A 48 -20.61 7.38 -0.69
CA VAL A 48 -19.82 6.65 -1.68
C VAL A 48 -20.06 5.13 -1.63
N GLU A 49 -20.69 4.62 -0.56
CA GLU A 49 -21.00 3.19 -0.38
C GLU A 49 -21.86 2.63 -1.52
N ASP A 50 -22.83 3.41 -2.01
CA ASP A 50 -23.74 3.00 -3.08
C ASP A 50 -23.04 2.80 -4.44
N THR A 51 -21.87 3.42 -4.63
CA THR A 51 -21.11 3.36 -5.88
C THR A 51 -19.77 2.64 -5.73
N ALA A 52 -19.34 2.36 -4.51
CA ALA A 52 -18.06 1.75 -4.24
C ALA A 52 -18.00 0.30 -4.73
N GLU A 53 -16.92 -0.03 -5.42
CA GLU A 53 -16.66 -1.37 -5.93
C GLU A 53 -15.18 -1.69 -5.73
N LEU A 54 -14.89 -2.82 -5.08
CA LEU A 54 -13.50 -3.25 -4.90
C LEU A 54 -12.88 -3.54 -6.28
N PRO A 55 -11.70 -2.98 -6.58
CA PRO A 55 -11.07 -3.22 -7.87
C PRO A 55 -10.64 -4.69 -7.99
N ASP A 56 -10.66 -5.20 -9.22
CA ASP A 56 -9.98 -6.46 -9.56
C ASP A 56 -8.53 -6.46 -9.01
N PRO A 57 -8.09 -7.50 -8.28
CA PRO A 57 -6.74 -7.56 -7.71
C PRO A 57 -5.62 -7.35 -8.72
N ILE A 58 -5.75 -7.89 -9.94
CA ILE A 58 -4.74 -7.71 -10.99
C ILE A 58 -4.74 -6.26 -11.51
N ALA A 59 -5.92 -5.63 -11.62
CA ALA A 59 -6.01 -4.22 -11.96
C ALA A 59 -5.35 -3.32 -10.91
N LEU A 60 -5.46 -3.63 -9.62
CA LEU A 60 -4.74 -2.93 -8.55
C LEU A 60 -3.21 -3.08 -8.70
N VAL A 61 -2.72 -4.30 -8.90
CA VAL A 61 -1.29 -4.57 -9.13
C VAL A 61 -0.79 -3.79 -10.35
N ARG A 62 -1.56 -3.79 -11.44
CA ARG A 62 -1.26 -3.02 -12.65
C ARG A 62 -1.17 -1.52 -12.36
N LEU A 63 -2.10 -0.98 -11.56
CA LEU A 63 -2.07 0.43 -11.18
C LEU A 63 -0.81 0.78 -10.37
N VAL A 64 -0.41 -0.08 -9.42
CA VAL A 64 0.84 0.08 -8.65
C VAL A 64 2.06 0.06 -9.59
N ALA A 65 2.10 -0.87 -10.55
CA ALA A 65 3.17 -0.94 -11.55
C ALA A 65 3.22 0.33 -12.41
N THR A 66 2.07 0.80 -12.89
CA THR A 66 1.96 2.05 -13.65
C THR A 66 2.47 3.24 -12.84
N ALA A 67 2.07 3.36 -11.57
CA ALA A 67 2.55 4.43 -10.69
C ALA A 67 4.08 4.38 -10.49
N ARG A 68 4.66 3.19 -10.29
CA ARG A 68 6.11 3.00 -10.21
C ARG A 68 6.82 3.43 -11.50
N ILE A 69 6.32 3.02 -12.66
CA ILE A 69 6.94 3.34 -13.96
C ILE A 69 6.87 4.85 -14.23
N MET A 70 5.72 5.48 -13.99
CA MET A 70 5.54 6.92 -14.22
C MET A 70 6.34 7.78 -13.23
N MET A 71 6.53 7.30 -12.00
CA MET A 71 7.20 8.04 -10.93
C MET A 71 8.33 7.22 -10.29
N PRO A 72 9.42 6.95 -11.03
CA PRO A 72 10.43 5.96 -10.66
C PRO A 72 11.19 6.29 -9.37
N ARG A 73 11.31 7.58 -9.01
CA ARG A 73 12.00 8.03 -7.79
C ARG A 73 11.08 8.20 -6.58
N SER A 74 9.76 8.13 -6.79
CA SER A 74 8.80 8.29 -5.71
C SER A 74 8.69 7.03 -4.88
N VAL A 75 8.40 7.19 -3.59
CA VAL A 75 7.96 6.08 -2.74
C VAL A 75 6.51 5.76 -3.12
N VAL A 76 6.24 4.55 -3.58
CA VAL A 76 4.87 4.11 -3.84
C VAL A 76 4.41 3.34 -2.61
N ARG A 77 3.45 3.90 -1.88
CA ARG A 77 3.05 3.37 -0.56
C ARG A 77 1.73 2.61 -0.66
N LEU A 78 1.78 1.30 -0.45
CA LEU A 78 0.59 0.47 -0.29
C LEU A 78 0.03 0.72 1.12
N SER A 79 -1.09 1.43 1.21
CA SER A 79 -1.53 2.07 2.45
C SER A 79 -2.80 1.41 3.02
N ALA A 80 -3.93 2.12 3.08
CA ALA A 80 -5.16 1.58 3.64
C ALA A 80 -5.74 0.43 2.80
N GLY A 81 -6.43 -0.49 3.48
CA GLY A 81 -7.09 -1.66 2.89
C GLY A 81 -6.23 -2.91 2.75
N ARG A 82 -4.95 -2.87 3.14
CA ARG A 82 -4.05 -4.05 3.15
C ARG A 82 -4.59 -5.24 3.94
N GLN A 83 -5.35 -4.98 5.00
CA GLN A 83 -5.99 -6.03 5.80
C GLN A 83 -6.98 -6.92 5.04
N TYR A 84 -7.49 -6.43 3.91
CA TYR A 84 -8.41 -7.17 3.05
C TYR A 84 -7.69 -7.83 1.86
N MET A 85 -6.37 -7.61 1.72
CA MET A 85 -5.55 -8.21 0.69
C MET A 85 -4.96 -9.52 1.19
N THR A 86 -4.93 -10.55 0.34
CA THR A 86 -4.14 -11.75 0.62
C THR A 86 -2.64 -11.45 0.59
N ASP A 87 -1.84 -12.35 1.16
CA ASP A 87 -0.37 -12.25 1.10
C ASP A 87 0.14 -12.21 -0.34
N GLU A 88 -0.46 -12.99 -1.24
CA GLU A 88 -0.09 -13.05 -2.65
C GLU A 88 -0.37 -11.72 -3.36
N LEU A 89 -1.51 -11.09 -3.07
CA LEU A 89 -1.82 -9.77 -3.63
C LEU A 89 -0.83 -8.72 -3.14
N GLN A 90 -0.54 -8.69 -1.84
CA GLN A 90 0.46 -7.77 -1.30
C GLN A 90 1.86 -8.03 -1.88
N ALA A 91 2.25 -9.30 -2.03
CA ALA A 91 3.51 -9.70 -2.66
C ALA A 91 3.60 -9.22 -4.10
N LEU A 92 2.52 -9.36 -4.88
CA LEU A 92 2.45 -8.84 -6.24
C LEU A 92 2.53 -7.31 -6.28
N CYS A 93 1.89 -6.59 -5.34
CA CYS A 93 2.04 -5.14 -5.24
C CYS A 93 3.48 -4.71 -4.91
N PHE A 94 4.18 -5.42 -4.01
CA PHE A 94 5.59 -5.16 -3.73
C PHE A 94 6.46 -5.42 -4.97
N LEU A 95 6.24 -6.54 -5.67
CA LEU A 95 6.93 -6.86 -6.91
C LEU A 95 6.68 -5.82 -8.01
N ALA A 96 5.44 -5.33 -8.12
CA ALA A 96 5.04 -4.29 -9.06
C ALA A 96 5.69 -2.93 -8.79
N GLY A 97 6.16 -2.69 -7.56
CA GLY A 97 6.95 -1.50 -7.22
C GLY A 97 6.48 -0.71 -6.01
N ALA A 98 5.48 -1.19 -5.26
CA ALA A 98 5.22 -0.66 -3.92
C ALA A 98 6.44 -0.92 -3.03
N ASN A 99 6.87 0.10 -2.27
CA ASN A 99 8.07 0.01 -1.44
C ASN A 99 7.91 0.72 -0.08
N SER A 100 6.68 0.93 0.35
CA SER A 100 6.35 1.49 1.67
C SER A 100 4.97 1.01 2.09
N ILE A 101 4.78 0.83 3.40
CA ILE A 101 3.53 0.44 4.06
C ILE A 101 3.39 1.19 5.39
N PHE A 102 2.16 1.26 5.91
CA PHE A 102 1.91 1.67 7.30
C PHE A 102 2.00 0.46 8.24
N ILE A 103 2.66 0.66 9.38
CA ILE A 103 2.84 -0.35 10.44
C ILE A 103 2.08 0.11 11.68
N GLY A 104 1.38 -0.83 12.32
CA GLY A 104 0.53 -0.57 13.48
C GLY A 104 -0.76 -1.38 13.42
N ALA A 105 -1.46 -1.53 14.54
CA ALA A 105 -2.71 -2.29 14.60
C ALA A 105 -3.91 -1.56 13.97
N VAL A 106 -3.86 -0.22 13.94
CA VAL A 106 -4.93 0.66 13.46
C VAL A 106 -4.29 1.77 12.62
N LEU A 107 -4.97 2.19 11.54
CA LEU A 107 -4.64 3.40 10.80
C LEU A 107 -5.32 4.62 11.45
N LEU A 108 -6.18 5.33 10.72
CA LEU A 108 -6.95 6.44 11.28
C LEU A 108 -8.17 5.93 12.06
N THR A 109 -8.96 5.06 11.45
CA THR A 109 -10.20 4.51 12.04
C THR A 109 -10.40 3.03 11.74
N THR A 110 -9.56 2.45 10.89
CA THR A 110 -9.67 1.07 10.41
C THR A 110 -8.51 0.23 10.91
N ASN A 111 -8.76 -1.06 11.07
CA ASN A 111 -7.71 -2.03 11.39
C ASN A 111 -6.62 -2.02 10.30
N ASN A 112 -5.47 -2.59 10.63
CA ASN A 112 -4.33 -2.77 9.73
C ASN A 112 -3.70 -4.14 10.04
N PRO A 113 -2.96 -4.76 9.10
CA PRO A 113 -2.21 -5.98 9.41
C PRO A 113 -1.33 -5.78 10.66
N LYS A 114 -1.32 -6.78 11.54
CA LYS A 114 -0.48 -6.76 12.74
C LYS A 114 0.99 -6.69 12.34
N THR A 115 1.80 -6.00 13.14
CA THR A 115 3.25 -5.85 12.88
C THR A 115 3.96 -7.19 12.66
N ASP A 116 3.57 -8.26 13.39
CA ASP A 116 4.17 -9.58 13.23
C ASP A 116 3.84 -10.26 11.90
N HIS A 117 2.64 -9.99 11.37
CA HIS A 117 2.19 -10.46 10.06
C HIS A 117 3.02 -9.77 8.98
N ASP A 118 3.15 -8.44 9.05
CA ASP A 118 3.98 -7.66 8.13
C ASP A 118 5.44 -8.09 8.16
N ALA A 119 6.01 -8.27 9.35
CA ALA A 119 7.38 -8.76 9.49
C ALA A 119 7.56 -10.16 8.89
N ASN A 120 6.57 -11.06 9.02
CA ASN A 120 6.65 -12.39 8.43
C ASN A 120 6.55 -12.36 6.90
N LEU A 121 5.62 -11.58 6.35
CA LEU A 121 5.44 -11.46 4.91
C LEU A 121 6.69 -10.87 4.26
N LEU A 122 7.22 -9.77 4.80
CA LEU A 122 8.44 -9.15 4.28
C LEU A 122 9.66 -10.08 4.33
N ASP A 123 9.79 -10.89 5.39
CA ASP A 123 10.85 -11.90 5.52
C ASP A 123 10.70 -13.02 4.49
N ARG A 124 9.48 -13.55 4.29
CA ARG A 124 9.18 -14.57 3.24
C ARG A 124 9.50 -14.07 1.83
N LEU A 125 9.31 -12.77 1.58
CA LEU A 125 9.61 -12.14 0.30
C LEU A 125 11.10 -11.73 0.15
N GLY A 126 11.92 -11.91 1.19
CA GLY A 126 13.33 -11.50 1.17
C GLY A 126 13.53 -9.97 1.16
N ILE A 127 12.52 -9.20 1.56
CA ILE A 127 12.56 -7.74 1.58
C ILE A 127 13.28 -7.27 2.83
N LYS A 128 14.33 -6.47 2.66
CA LYS A 128 15.03 -5.80 3.76
C LYS A 128 14.11 -4.74 4.37
N SER A 129 13.84 -4.87 5.66
CA SER A 129 13.06 -3.91 6.45
C SER A 129 13.52 -3.95 7.90
N ASP A 130 13.36 -2.82 8.60
CA ASP A 130 13.69 -2.70 10.03
C ASP A 130 12.88 -3.70 10.88
N LEU A 131 11.65 -4.03 10.45
CA LEU A 131 10.81 -5.03 11.10
C LEU A 131 11.36 -6.46 11.01
N ALA A 132 11.83 -6.85 9.82
CA ALA A 132 12.41 -8.17 9.62
C ALA A 132 13.73 -8.31 10.40
N GLU A 133 14.50 -7.22 10.54
CA GLU A 133 15.72 -7.19 11.33
C GLU A 133 15.45 -7.35 12.83
N VAL A 134 14.51 -6.59 13.39
CA VAL A 134 14.09 -6.72 14.81
C VAL A 134 13.62 -8.16 15.11
N LYS A 135 12.84 -8.77 14.22
CA LYS A 135 12.38 -10.15 14.40
C LYS A 135 13.51 -11.18 14.34
N ARG A 136 14.50 -11.00 13.45
CA ARG A 136 15.69 -11.87 13.39
C ARG A 136 16.54 -11.75 14.64
N LEU A 137 16.77 -10.53 15.14
CA LEU A 137 17.48 -10.27 16.40
C LEU A 137 16.79 -10.92 17.61
N ASN A 138 15.47 -10.85 17.66
CA ASN A 138 14.68 -11.49 18.73
C ASN A 138 14.70 -13.03 18.64
N ARG A 139 14.86 -13.62 17.44
CA ARG A 139 15.02 -15.08 17.26
C ARG A 139 16.43 -15.58 17.55
N SER A 140 17.46 -14.76 17.34
CA SER A 140 18.86 -15.09 17.58
C SER A 140 19.31 -14.87 19.03
N SER A 141 18.41 -14.44 19.91
CA SER A 141 18.62 -14.32 21.35
C SER A 141 18.07 -15.59 22.02
N PRO A 142 18.84 -16.70 22.13
CA PRO A 142 18.37 -17.84 22.88
C PRO A 142 18.17 -17.41 24.33
N THR A 143 17.03 -17.81 24.88
CA THR A 143 16.66 -17.64 26.28
C THR A 143 17.79 -18.20 27.15
N SER A 144 18.53 -17.32 27.83
CA SER A 144 19.29 -17.69 29.01
C SER A 144 18.29 -17.82 30.16
N ALA A 145 17.74 -19.02 30.31
CA ALA A 145 17.00 -19.46 31.49
C ALA A 145 17.39 -20.90 31.79
#